data_AF-A0A3A2ZF34-F1
#
_entry.id   AF-A0A3A2ZF34-F1
#
_cell.length_a   1.000
_cell.length_b   1.000
_cell.length_c   1.000
_cell.angle_alpha   90.00
_cell.angle_beta   90.00
_cell.angle_gamma   90.00
#
_symmetry.space_group_name_H-M   'P 1'
#
loop_
_entity.id
_entity.type
_entity.pdbx_description
1 polymer ?
#
loop_
_entity_poly.entity_id
_entity_poly.type
_entity_poly.pdbx_seq_one_letter_code
_entity_poly.pdbx_strand_id
1 'polypeptide(L)'
;VQGNVYIWRMLQDAEMTRIVPICTFQAHRDYLTRILLSPDVKHLATCSADHTAKVWNLDIRLPPAKAAAAAAKARVKAGSE
;
A
#
# COMPACT_ATOMS: atom_id res chain seq x y z
N VAL A 1 19.80 -8.44 -0.71
CA VAL A 1 19.13 -7.75 0.42
C VAL A 1 17.66 -7.66 0.06
N GLN A 2 16.73 -8.09 0.91
CA GLN A 2 15.31 -8.09 0.53
C GLN A 2 14.69 -6.70 0.73
N GLY A 3 13.83 -6.29 -0.20
CA GLY A 3 13.14 -5.00 -0.18
C GLY A 3 11.95 -5.02 0.76
N ASN A 4 12.21 -4.86 2.06
CA ASN A 4 11.18 -4.78 3.10
C ASN A 4 10.68 -3.35 3.28
N VAL A 5 9.37 -3.20 3.45
CA VAL A 5 8.71 -1.92 3.71
C VAL A 5 8.10 -1.95 5.10
N TYR A 6 8.31 -0.86 5.85
CA TYR A 6 7.73 -0.68 7.17
C TYR A 6 6.88 0.58 7.16
N ILE A 7 5.64 0.45 7.63
CA ILE A 7 4.69 1.56 7.74
C ILE A 7 4.50 1.87 9.21
N TRP A 8 4.70 3.14 9.56
CA TRP A 8 4.59 3.66 10.91
C TRP A 8 3.64 4.86 10.91
N ARG A 9 2.90 5.02 12.01
CA ARG A 9 2.06 6.17 12.27
C ARG A 9 2.75 7.07 13.28
N MET A 10 2.98 8.31 12.92
CA MET A 10 3.43 9.33 13.86
C MET A 10 2.20 10.00 14.48
N LEU A 11 2.03 9.83 15.78
CA LEU A 11 1.01 10.48 16.59
C LEU A 11 1.70 11.60 17.36
N GLN A 12 1.36 12.84 17.02
CA GLN A 12 1.77 14.00 17.80
C GLN A 12 0.66 14.32 18.80
N ASP A 13 0.99 14.20 20.08
CA ASP A 13 0.16 14.72 21.18
C ASP A 13 0.86 15.94 21.80
N ALA A 14 0.15 16.71 22.63
CA ALA A 14 0.64 17.94 23.24
C ALA A 14 1.93 17.75 24.05
N GLU A 15 2.16 16.54 24.58
CA GLU A 15 3.30 16.24 25.46
C GLU A 15 4.39 15.40 24.79
N MET A 16 4.10 14.65 23.72
CA MET A 16 5.08 13.73 23.12
C MET A 16 4.71 13.31 21.70
N THR A 17 5.75 13.08 20.88
CA THR A 17 5.61 12.36 19.60
C THR A 17 5.75 10.86 19.84
N ARG A 18 4.73 10.08 19.47
CA ARG A 18 4.75 8.62 19.50
C ARG A 18 4.80 8.06 18.08
N ILE A 19 5.65 7.05 17.84
CA ILE A 19 5.71 6.34 16.56
C ILE A 19 5.13 4.94 16.78
N VAL A 20 4.00 4.65 16.13
CA VAL A 20 3.28 3.38 16.27
C VAL A 20 3.48 2.55 15.00
N PRO A 21 4.01 1.31 15.09
CA PRO A 21 4.12 0.44 13.92
C PRO A 21 2.72 0.06 13.44
N ILE A 22 2.44 0.23 12.14
CA ILE A 22 1.18 -0.19 11.52
C ILE A 22 1.35 -1.58 10.92
N CYS A 23 2.31 -1.75 10.02
CA CYS A 23 2.57 -3.03 9.37
C CYS A 23 3.96 -3.08 8.75
N THR A 24 4.40 -4.30 8.46
CA THR A 24 5.60 -4.58 7.68
C THR A 24 5.29 -5.67 6.66
N PHE A 25 5.88 -5.55 5.48
CA PHE A 25 5.76 -6.59 4.46
C PHE A 25 6.97 -6.56 3.52
N GLN A 26 7.26 -7.73 2.95
CA GLN A 26 8.26 -7.85 1.91
C GLN A 26 7.67 -7.38 0.57
N ALA A 27 8.09 -6.20 0.11
CA ALA A 27 7.59 -5.64 -1.14
C ALA A 27 8.30 -6.27 -2.36
N HIS A 28 9.62 -6.42 -2.28
CA HIS A 28 10.48 -6.82 -3.39
C HIS A 28 11.50 -7.89 -3.01
N ARG A 29 11.98 -8.63 -4.01
CA ARG A 29 12.98 -9.69 -3.81
C ARG A 29 14.38 -9.13 -3.62
N ASP A 30 14.64 -7.97 -4.20
CA ASP A 30 15.90 -7.24 -4.07
C ASP A 30 15.70 -5.90 -3.36
N TYR A 31 16.78 -5.14 -3.18
CA TYR A 31 16.76 -3.88 -2.47
C TYR A 31 15.86 -2.84 -3.17
N LEU A 32 15.27 -1.98 -2.36
CA LEU A 32 14.44 -0.87 -2.83
C LEU A 32 15.34 0.27 -3.29
N THR A 33 15.05 0.82 -4.47
CA THR A 33 15.73 2.00 -5.01
C THR A 33 14.97 3.27 -4.71
N ARG A 34 13.64 3.20 -4.62
CA ARG A 34 12.78 4.35 -4.32
C ARG A 34 11.46 3.93 -3.70
N ILE A 35 10.93 4.77 -2.82
CA ILE A 35 9.59 4.66 -2.25
C ILE A 35 8.92 6.03 -2.35
N LEU A 36 7.67 6.08 -2.80
CA LEU A 36 6.87 7.30 -2.89
C LEU A 36 5.47 7.04 -2.34
N LEU A 37 4.99 7.97 -1.50
CA LEU A 37 3.63 7.98 -1.00
C LEU A 37 2.82 9.01 -1.78
N SER A 38 1.60 8.67 -2.16
CA SER A 38 0.69 9.64 -2.77
C SER A 38 0.30 10.73 -1.74
N PRO A 39 0.05 11.97 -2.19
CA PRO A 39 -0.35 13.05 -1.28
C PRO A 39 -1.67 12.76 -0.54
N ASP A 40 -2.54 11.93 -1.12
CA ASP A 40 -3.80 11.49 -0.52
C ASP A 40 -3.65 10.29 0.43
N VAL A 41 -2.43 9.75 0.60
CA VAL A 41 -2.10 8.62 1.48
C VAL A 41 -2.85 7.32 1.12
N LYS A 42 -3.43 7.24 -0.08
CA LYS A 42 -4.15 6.04 -0.55
C LYS A 42 -3.25 5.07 -1.30
N HIS A 43 -2.14 5.54 -1.86
CA HIS A 43 -1.27 4.73 -2.70
C HIS A 43 0.20 4.87 -2.27
N LEU A 44 0.89 3.74 -2.26
CA LEU A 44 2.32 3.66 -2.05
C LEU A 44 2.97 3.02 -3.26
N ALA A 45 3.91 3.70 -3.90
CA ALA A 45 4.71 3.16 -4.99
C ALA A 45 6.09 2.75 -4.47
N THR A 46 6.49 1.52 -4.79
CA THR A 46 7.81 0.97 -4.46
C THR A 46 8.54 0.57 -5.74
N CYS A 47 9.80 0.98 -5.88
CA CYS A 47 10.67 0.60 -6.99
C CYS A 47 11.88 -0.16 -6.44
N SER A 48 12.30 -1.20 -7.14
CA SER A 48 13.42 -2.05 -6.72
C SER A 48 14.41 -2.32 -7.87
N ALA A 49 15.60 -2.76 -7.50
CA ALA A 49 16.59 -3.32 -8.42
C ALA A 49 16.13 -4.65 -9.04
N ASP A 50 15.05 -5.26 -8.54
CA ASP A 50 14.43 -6.45 -9.16
C ASP A 50 13.70 -6.16 -10.49
N HIS A 51 13.93 -4.97 -11.07
CA HIS A 51 13.31 -4.47 -12.30
C HIS A 51 11.79 -4.35 -12.25
N THR A 52 11.20 -4.32 -11.05
CA THR A 52 9.76 -4.11 -10.89
C THR A 52 9.44 -2.88 -10.07
N ALA A 53 8.32 -2.26 -10.42
CA ALA A 53 7.64 -1.27 -9.59
C ALA A 53 6.30 -1.84 -9.15
N LYS A 54 5.97 -1.71 -7.86
CA LYS A 54 4.70 -2.15 -7.29
C LYS A 54 3.96 -0.97 -6.70
N VAL A 55 2.65 -0.96 -6.89
CA VAL A 55 1.75 0.03 -6.27
C VAL A 55 0.87 -0.69 -5.27
N TRP A 56 0.87 -0.21 -4.04
CA TRP A 56 0.12 -0.74 -2.92
C TRP A 56 -1.05 0.19 -2.63
N ASN A 57 -2.23 -0.38 -2.43
CA ASN A 57 -3.40 0.36 -1.96
C ASN A 57 -3.37 0.36 -0.43
N LEU A 58 -3.34 1.56 0.15
CA LEU A 58 -3.37 1.81 1.59
C LEU A 58 -4.76 2.29 2.06
N ASP A 59 -5.75 2.40 1.17
CA ASP A 59 -7.10 2.77 1.55
C ASP A 59 -7.75 1.66 2.38
N ILE A 60 -7.86 1.91 3.69
CA ILE A 60 -8.48 1.02 4.68
C ILE A 60 -9.96 0.75 4.35
N ARG A 61 -10.62 1.64 3.57
CA ARG A 61 -12.03 1.52 3.24
C ARG A 61 -12.30 0.66 2.01
N LEU A 62 -11.26 0.35 1.23
CA LEU A 62 -11.40 -0.49 0.04
C LEU A 62 -11.05 -1.94 0.38
N PRO A 63 -11.82 -2.92 -0.15
CA PRO A 63 -11.42 -4.32 -0.06
C PRO A 63 -10.02 -4.50 -0.67
N PRO A 64 -9.22 -5.47 -0.21
CA PRO A 64 -7.93 -5.78 -0.82
C PRO A 64 -8.12 -5.98 -2.33
N ALA A 65 -7.19 -5.49 -3.15
CA ALA A 65 -7.34 -5.37 -4.60
C ALA A 65 -7.91 -6.63 -5.30
N LYS A 66 -7.63 -7.81 -4.74
CA LYS A 66 -8.21 -9.10 -5.18
C LYS A 66 -9.74 -9.19 -5.02
N ALA A 67 -10.28 -8.71 -3.91
CA ALA A 67 -11.72 -8.62 -3.64
C ALA A 67 -12.38 -7.45 -4.39
N ALA A 68 -11.68 -6.31 -4.51
CA ALA A 68 -12.18 -5.18 -5.29
C ALA A 68 -12.32 -5.50 -6.79
N ALA A 69 -11.36 -6.25 -7.36
CA ALA A 69 -11.45 -6.71 -8.75
C ALA A 69 -12.62 -7.70 -8.97
N ALA A 70 -12.91 -8.55 -7.99
CA ALA A 70 -14.06 -9.45 -8.04
C ALA A 70 -15.40 -8.67 -7.97
N ALA A 71 -15.48 -7.68 -7.07
CA ALA A 71 -16.66 -6.81 -6.95
C ALA A 71 -16.89 -5.94 -8.19
N ALA A 72 -15.81 -5.43 -8.82
CA ALA A 72 -15.91 -4.68 -10.07
C ALA A 72 -16.42 -5.56 -11.22
N LYS A 73 -15.95 -6.81 -11.32
CA LYS A 73 -16.47 -7.78 -12.31
C LYS A 73 -17.94 -8.13 -12.07
N ALA A 74 -18.38 -8.23 -10.81
CA ALA A 74 -19.77 -8.51 -10.47
C ALA A 74 -20.72 -7.37 -10.89
N ARG A 75 -20.26 -6.11 -10.80
CA ARG A 75 -21.06 -4.92 -11.14
C ARG A 75 -21.26 -4.74 -12.65
N VAL A 76 -20.34 -5.24 -13.47
CA VAL A 76 -20.47 -5.25 -14.94
C VAL A 76 -21.53 -6.26 -15.40
N LYS A 77 -21.76 -7.34 -14.66
CA LYS A 77 -22.71 -8.40 -15.05
C LYS A 77 -24.18 -8.04 -14.75
N ALA A 78 -24.44 -7.03 -13.93
CA ALA A 78 -25.78 -6.60 -13.54
C ALA A 78 -26.37 -5.47 -14.42
N GLY A 79 -25.60 -4.96 -15.39
CA GLY A 79 -26.02 -3.88 -16.29
C GLY A 79 -26.29 -4.32 -17.73
N SER A 80 -26.42 -5.63 -17.98
CA SER A 80 -26.65 -6.20 -19.32
C SER A 80 -27.81 -7.20 -19.37
N GLU A 81 -28.87 -6.93 -18.61
CA GLU A 81 -30.19 -7.56 -18.80
C GLU A 81 -31.23 -6.46 -19.05
#